data_AF-A0A1I8NI72-F1
#
_entry.id   AF-A0A1I8NI72-F1
#
_cell.length_a   1.000
_cell.length_b   1.000
_cell.length_c   1.000
_cell.angle_alpha   90.00
_cell.angle_beta   90.00
_cell.angle_gamma   90.00
#
_symmetry.space_group_name_H-M   'P 1'
#
loop_
_entity.id
_entity.type
_entity.pdbx_description
1 polymer ?
#
loop_
_entity_poly.entity_id
_entity_poly.type
_entity_poly.pdbx_seq_one_letter_code
_entity_poly.pdbx_strand_id
1 'polypeptide(L)'
;MEKLWNDFELKKPPFLTLPSTKTSFVVQLHALIETFFSKHTTHEEAFNETAALLGRLMARRKNSFNKMKGFKDMCKINTALCRLLRLDFKRDLEGFRSALPDVAYEEGTLAHLPTRDTFDFLLARLVAVCELHKRIVECCVQAAEYFTSQLKIHFFFETCTLLLAVIAKIHALSIKRGNLAIHLYNNLQQYREKLPFNDKSKFLEMSTALPLKMETMKKRPLTVEKTEEKVNGKDVDESTVKQILENELQNTLITPVKAKKLKKADLGKIVERSELKDNRTKFSIEDLQNVEEVQKFITLETKERSLNMKSCVTRNVLSHEWSGATKLFDRKVKSGEEKKAINIFKKFISSKI
;
A
#
# COMPACT_ATOMS: atom_id res chain seq x y z
N MET A 1 -24.90 1.58 -2.61
CA MET A 1 -23.48 1.97 -2.80
C MET A 1 -22.62 0.96 -2.08
N GLU A 2 -21.78 0.23 -2.78
CA GLU A 2 -20.77 -0.62 -2.16
C GLU A 2 -19.84 0.24 -1.31
N LYS A 3 -19.64 -0.14 -0.05
CA LYS A 3 -18.77 0.60 0.86
C LYS A 3 -17.33 0.33 0.43
N LEU A 4 -16.66 1.32 -0.15
CA LEU A 4 -15.34 1.15 -0.78
C LEU A 4 -14.24 0.66 0.19
N TRP A 5 -14.33 0.97 1.49
CA TRP A 5 -13.42 0.42 2.51
C TRP A 5 -13.49 -1.11 2.62
N ASN A 6 -14.56 -1.73 2.11
CA ASN A 6 -14.74 -3.17 2.06
C ASN A 6 -14.09 -3.81 0.82
N ASP A 7 -13.59 -3.00 -0.12
CA ASP A 7 -12.76 -3.50 -1.21
C ASP A 7 -11.34 -3.79 -0.70
N PHE A 8 -11.04 -5.08 -0.58
CA PHE A 8 -9.73 -5.53 -0.13
C PHE A 8 -8.62 -5.14 -1.11
N GLU A 9 -8.92 -5.13 -2.42
CA GLU A 9 -7.97 -4.87 -3.50
C GLU A 9 -7.91 -3.40 -3.91
N LEU A 10 -8.38 -2.49 -3.05
CA LEU A 10 -8.34 -1.06 -3.27
C LEU A 10 -6.93 -0.61 -3.69
N LYS A 11 -6.80 -0.16 -4.93
CA LYS A 11 -5.51 0.24 -5.52
C LYS A 11 -5.03 1.53 -4.88
N LYS A 12 -3.78 1.54 -4.43
CA LYS A 12 -3.12 2.74 -3.91
C LYS A 12 -3.07 3.81 -5.01
N PRO A 13 -3.44 5.07 -4.72
CA PRO A 13 -3.32 6.14 -5.71
C PRO A 13 -1.84 6.39 -6.04
N PRO A 14 -1.54 7.00 -7.21
CA PRO A 14 -0.19 7.42 -7.54
C PRO A 14 0.36 8.30 -6.42
N PHE A 15 1.54 7.95 -5.91
CA PHE A 15 2.17 8.73 -4.85
C PHE A 15 2.69 10.04 -5.44
N LEU A 16 2.10 11.15 -5.02
CA LEU A 16 2.41 12.49 -5.49
C LEU A 16 2.64 13.42 -4.30
N THR A 17 3.60 14.33 -4.44
CA THR A 17 3.82 15.42 -3.50
C THR A 17 3.60 16.77 -4.19
N LEU A 18 2.85 17.65 -3.53
CA LEU A 18 2.52 18.99 -4.03
C LEU A 18 3.10 20.05 -3.09
N PRO A 19 3.54 21.20 -3.64
CA PRO A 19 4.03 22.30 -2.82
C PRO A 19 2.88 22.90 -2.00
N SER A 20 3.12 23.09 -0.71
CA SER A 20 2.21 23.73 0.23
C SER A 20 2.97 24.70 1.14
N THR A 21 2.33 25.80 1.50
CA THR A 21 2.84 26.81 2.44
C THR A 21 2.38 26.56 3.87
N LYS A 22 1.39 25.67 4.07
CA LYS A 22 0.83 25.32 5.37
C LYS A 22 1.53 24.05 5.88
N THR A 23 2.49 24.22 6.79
CA THR A 23 3.33 23.13 7.33
C THR A 23 3.22 22.95 8.84
N SER A 24 2.57 23.86 9.56
CA SER A 24 2.50 23.86 11.02
C SER A 24 1.87 22.60 11.63
N PHE A 25 0.97 21.92 10.90
CA PHE A 25 0.31 20.69 11.35
C PHE A 25 1.13 19.41 11.16
N VAL A 26 2.24 19.45 10.41
CA VAL A 26 3.04 18.26 10.10
C VAL A 26 3.65 17.64 11.36
N VAL A 27 4.09 18.49 12.31
CA VAL A 27 4.62 18.05 13.61
C VAL A 27 3.56 17.28 14.39
N GLN A 28 2.32 17.77 14.39
CA GLN A 28 1.21 17.11 15.07
C GLN A 28 0.88 15.76 14.43
N LEU A 29 0.94 15.66 13.09
CA LEU A 29 0.79 14.39 12.39
C LEU A 29 1.88 13.39 12.75
N HIS A 30 3.14 13.85 12.83
CA HIS A 30 4.24 13.00 13.28
C HIS A 30 4.00 12.47 14.68
N ALA A 31 3.73 13.36 15.64
CA ALA A 31 3.45 12.97 17.02
C ALA A 31 2.30 11.95 17.09
N LEU A 32 1.19 12.19 16.39
CA LEU A 32 0.05 11.26 16.36
C LEU A 32 0.42 9.87 15.82
N ILE A 33 1.23 9.81 14.77
CA ILE A 33 1.69 8.55 14.17
C ILE A 33 2.65 7.81 15.12
N GLU A 34 3.61 8.51 15.73
CA GLU A 34 4.55 7.91 16.67
C GLU A 34 3.84 7.39 17.94
N THR A 35 2.90 8.17 18.49
CA THR A 35 2.07 7.73 19.62
C THR A 35 1.23 6.50 19.25
N PHE A 36 0.79 6.37 18.01
CA PHE A 36 0.11 5.17 17.55
C PHE A 36 1.07 3.97 17.49
N PHE A 37 2.26 4.12 16.92
CA PHE A 37 3.24 3.03 16.84
C PHE A 37 3.68 2.54 18.22
N SER A 38 3.93 3.45 19.16
CA SER A 38 4.33 3.08 20.52
C SER A 38 3.25 2.26 21.24
N LYS A 39 1.99 2.72 21.18
CA LYS A 39 0.85 2.01 21.79
C LYS A 39 0.47 0.72 21.06
N HIS A 40 0.63 0.68 19.74
CA HIS A 40 0.30 -0.48 18.91
C HIS A 40 1.25 -1.65 19.17
N THR A 41 2.56 -1.37 19.28
CA THR A 41 3.61 -2.38 19.46
C THR A 41 3.38 -3.21 20.73
N THR A 42 2.92 -2.60 21.83
CA THR A 42 2.65 -3.25 23.12
C THR A 42 1.67 -4.43 23.05
N HIS A 43 0.77 -4.45 22.07
CA HIS A 43 -0.27 -5.49 21.95
C HIS A 43 -0.16 -6.31 20.67
N GLU A 44 0.81 -6.01 19.81
CA GLU A 44 0.96 -6.61 18.49
C GLU A 44 1.43 -8.07 18.58
N GLU A 45 2.51 -8.32 19.32
CA GLU A 45 3.10 -9.65 19.49
C GLU A 45 2.10 -10.64 20.10
N ALA A 46 1.55 -10.30 21.27
CA ALA A 46 0.56 -11.13 21.95
C ALA A 46 -0.68 -11.41 21.09
N PHE A 47 -1.09 -10.47 20.24
CA PHE A 47 -2.20 -10.67 19.31
C PHE A 47 -1.83 -11.64 18.20
N ASN A 48 -0.68 -11.46 17.56
CA ASN A 48 -0.21 -12.28 16.46
C ASN A 48 0.04 -13.73 16.91
N GLU A 49 0.64 -13.93 18.08
CA GLU A 49 0.81 -15.25 18.68
C GLU A 49 -0.52 -15.95 18.94
N THR A 50 -1.50 -15.22 19.48
CA THR A 50 -2.82 -15.77 19.80
C THR A 50 -3.59 -16.10 18.52
N ALA A 51 -3.49 -15.26 17.48
CA ALA A 51 -4.06 -15.53 16.17
C ALA A 51 -3.42 -16.79 15.52
N ALA A 52 -2.09 -16.93 15.61
CA ALA A 52 -1.39 -18.12 15.12
C ALA A 52 -1.77 -19.38 15.92
N LEU A 53 -1.98 -19.26 17.23
CA LEU A 53 -2.47 -20.35 18.07
C LEU A 53 -3.88 -20.78 17.65
N LEU A 54 -4.78 -19.83 17.37
CA LEU A 54 -6.12 -20.14 16.84
C LEU A 54 -6.03 -20.93 15.53
N GLY A 55 -5.21 -20.47 14.58
CA GLY A 55 -4.99 -21.15 13.30
C GLY A 55 -4.48 -22.59 13.48
N ARG A 56 -3.52 -22.80 14.38
CA ARG A 56 -2.99 -24.15 14.72
C ARG A 56 -4.06 -25.05 15.34
N LEU A 57 -4.84 -24.54 16.29
CA LEU A 57 -5.93 -25.29 16.93
C LEU A 57 -7.00 -25.68 15.92
N MET A 58 -7.35 -24.77 15.02
CA MET A 58 -8.29 -25.05 13.94
C MET A 58 -7.78 -26.11 12.98
N ALA A 59 -6.51 -26.02 12.54
CA ALA A 59 -5.93 -27.02 11.64
C ALA A 59 -5.95 -28.42 12.28
N ARG A 60 -5.57 -28.52 13.56
CA ARG A 60 -5.57 -29.79 14.30
C ARG A 60 -6.96 -30.37 14.50
N ARG A 61 -7.99 -29.54 14.66
CA ARG A 61 -9.37 -29.96 14.97
C ARG A 61 -10.34 -29.88 13.80
N LYS A 62 -9.85 -29.58 12.59
CA LYS A 62 -10.67 -29.43 11.38
C LYS A 62 -11.55 -30.66 11.12
N ASN A 63 -10.99 -31.85 11.24
CA ASN A 63 -11.72 -33.09 10.95
C ASN A 63 -12.74 -33.45 12.04
N SER A 64 -12.46 -33.09 13.29
CA SER A 64 -13.33 -33.39 14.43
C SER A 64 -14.54 -32.46 14.51
N PHE A 65 -14.37 -31.18 14.15
CA PHE A 65 -15.38 -30.15 14.40
C PHE A 65 -15.91 -29.45 13.14
N ASN A 66 -15.57 -29.90 11.93
CA ASN A 66 -16.00 -29.26 10.66
C ASN A 66 -17.51 -28.96 10.56
N LYS A 67 -18.38 -29.83 11.11
CA LYS A 67 -19.83 -29.70 11.05
C LYS A 67 -20.40 -28.83 12.18
N MET A 68 -19.63 -28.52 13.22
CA MET A 68 -20.08 -27.76 14.39
C MET A 68 -20.20 -26.27 14.08
N LYS A 69 -21.27 -25.64 14.56
CA LYS A 69 -21.52 -24.20 14.37
C LYS A 69 -20.38 -23.35 14.93
N GLY A 70 -19.94 -23.61 16.17
CA GLY A 70 -18.85 -22.84 16.78
C GLY A 70 -17.53 -22.93 16.01
N PHE A 71 -17.26 -24.06 15.37
CA PHE A 71 -16.08 -24.20 14.51
C PHE A 71 -16.20 -23.38 13.22
N LYS A 72 -17.40 -23.30 12.62
CA LYS A 72 -17.65 -22.40 11.49
C LYS A 72 -17.49 -20.93 11.89
N ASP A 73 -17.93 -20.55 13.09
CA ASP A 73 -17.74 -19.20 13.61
C ASP A 73 -16.25 -18.90 13.88
N MET A 74 -15.48 -19.87 14.38
CA MET A 74 -14.01 -19.78 14.44
C MET A 74 -13.36 -19.61 13.06
N CYS A 75 -13.85 -20.31 12.03
CA CYS A 75 -13.38 -20.11 10.66
C CYS A 75 -13.57 -18.67 10.18
N LYS A 76 -14.67 -18.01 10.58
CA LYS A 76 -14.89 -16.59 10.28
C LYS A 76 -13.90 -15.70 11.02
N ILE A 77 -13.62 -15.98 12.31
CA ILE A 77 -12.59 -15.28 13.09
C ILE A 77 -11.25 -15.36 12.37
N ASN A 78 -10.79 -16.57 12.02
CA ASN A 78 -9.51 -16.78 11.35
C ASN A 78 -9.46 -16.11 9.98
N THR A 79 -10.54 -16.16 9.21
CA THR A 79 -10.62 -15.46 7.91
C THR A 79 -10.46 -13.95 8.09
N ALA A 80 -11.12 -13.36 9.09
CA ALA A 80 -10.99 -11.93 9.39
C ALA A 80 -9.58 -11.57 9.89
N LEU A 81 -8.96 -12.42 10.72
CA LEU A 81 -7.56 -12.26 11.16
C LEU A 81 -6.58 -12.30 9.99
N CYS A 82 -6.73 -13.26 9.07
CA CYS A 82 -5.90 -13.32 7.86
C CYS A 82 -6.08 -12.09 6.97
N ARG A 83 -7.31 -11.57 6.83
CA ARG A 83 -7.57 -10.32 6.10
C ARG A 83 -6.90 -9.12 6.75
N LEU A 84 -6.97 -9.02 8.08
CA LEU A 84 -6.29 -7.97 8.85
C LEU A 84 -4.77 -8.02 8.64
N LEU A 85 -4.18 -9.23 8.70
CA LEU A 85 -2.75 -9.42 8.46
C LEU A 85 -2.34 -8.99 7.04
N ARG A 86 -3.14 -9.32 6.03
CA ARG A 86 -2.82 -8.98 4.63
C ARG A 86 -3.00 -7.49 4.30
N LEU A 87 -3.79 -6.73 5.07
CA LEU A 87 -4.01 -5.32 4.82
C LEU A 87 -2.77 -4.48 5.15
N ASP A 88 -1.92 -4.95 6.08
CA ASP A 88 -0.63 -4.34 6.46
C ASP A 88 -0.65 -2.80 6.56
N PHE A 89 -1.62 -2.29 7.32
CA PHE A 89 -1.80 -0.84 7.51
C PHE A 89 -0.56 -0.16 8.10
N LYS A 90 0.23 -0.88 8.91
CA LYS A 90 1.46 -0.37 9.52
C LYS A 90 2.43 0.11 8.44
N ARG A 91 2.66 -0.71 7.42
CA ARG A 91 3.52 -0.37 6.29
C ARG A 91 3.00 0.80 5.47
N ASP A 92 1.69 0.87 5.24
CA ASP A 92 1.08 2.01 4.55
C ASP A 92 1.23 3.31 5.35
N LEU A 93 1.08 3.25 6.67
CA LEU A 93 1.26 4.38 7.57
C LEU A 93 2.72 4.83 7.64
N GLU A 94 3.68 3.89 7.73
CA GLU A 94 5.12 4.17 7.68
C GLU A 94 5.51 4.85 6.36
N GLY A 95 4.99 4.36 5.23
CA GLY A 95 5.23 4.98 3.92
C GLY A 95 4.67 6.40 3.80
N PHE A 96 3.54 6.69 4.46
CA PHE A 96 3.02 8.06 4.57
C PHE A 96 3.85 8.92 5.53
N ARG A 97 4.29 8.36 6.66
CA ARG A 97 5.15 9.03 7.64
C ARG A 97 6.49 9.46 7.05
N SER A 98 7.10 8.63 6.20
CA SER A 98 8.36 8.94 5.51
C SER A 98 8.20 9.98 4.39
N ALA A 99 6.97 10.19 3.91
CA ALA A 99 6.65 11.17 2.88
C ALA A 99 6.48 12.59 3.41
N LEU A 100 6.23 12.71 4.71
CA LEU A 100 6.07 13.98 5.38
C LEU A 100 7.45 14.61 5.66
N PRO A 101 7.59 15.94 5.58
CA PRO A 101 8.86 16.61 5.91
C PRO A 101 9.24 16.42 7.38
N ASP A 102 10.47 16.00 7.65
CA ASP A 102 10.95 15.74 9.01
C ASP A 102 11.14 17.01 9.87
N VAL A 103 11.16 18.19 9.24
CA VAL A 103 11.39 19.47 9.91
C VAL A 103 10.15 20.36 9.79
N ALA A 104 9.78 20.98 10.90
CA ALA A 104 8.76 22.02 10.94
C ALA A 104 9.30 23.28 10.25
N TYR A 105 8.82 23.56 9.05
CA TYR A 105 9.12 24.84 8.40
C TYR A 105 8.22 25.94 8.94
N GLU A 106 8.75 27.16 9.07
CA GLU A 106 7.98 28.37 9.36
C GLU A 106 6.86 28.56 8.32
N GLU A 107 5.69 29.04 8.75
CA GLU A 107 4.55 29.27 7.86
C GLU A 107 4.91 30.20 6.70
N GLY A 108 4.58 29.78 5.48
CA GLY A 108 4.99 30.49 4.24
C GLY A 108 6.24 29.92 3.56
N THR A 109 6.95 29.00 4.22
CA THR A 109 8.01 28.22 3.55
C THR A 109 7.38 27.17 2.65
N LEU A 110 7.88 27.08 1.41
CA LEU A 110 7.37 26.13 0.43
C LEU A 110 7.92 24.73 0.73
N ALA A 111 7.05 23.83 1.18
CA ALA A 111 7.39 22.43 1.45
C ALA A 111 6.56 21.49 0.58
N HIS A 112 7.13 20.35 0.21
CA HIS A 112 6.41 19.32 -0.53
C HIS A 112 5.66 18.40 0.42
N LEU A 113 4.34 18.34 0.29
CA LEU A 113 3.46 17.50 1.11
C LEU A 113 2.78 16.43 0.25
N PRO A 114 2.49 15.24 0.82
CA PRO A 114 1.72 14.22 0.13
C PRO A 114 0.31 14.71 -0.21
N THR A 115 -0.20 14.30 -1.36
CA THR A 115 -1.55 14.64 -1.81
C THR A 115 -2.63 14.07 -0.89
N ARG A 116 -3.76 14.80 -0.81
CA ARG A 116 -4.97 14.36 -0.10
C ARG A 116 -5.46 12.98 -0.54
N ASP A 117 -5.27 12.59 -1.81
CA ASP A 117 -5.64 11.25 -2.30
C ASP A 117 -4.94 10.12 -1.53
N THR A 118 -3.64 10.28 -1.28
CA THR A 118 -2.82 9.31 -0.53
C THR A 118 -3.30 9.22 0.92
N PHE A 119 -3.71 10.36 1.47
CA PHE A 119 -4.26 10.44 2.81
C PHE A 119 -5.65 9.82 2.91
N ASP A 120 -6.52 10.07 1.93
CA ASP A 120 -7.86 9.50 1.86
C ASP A 120 -7.81 7.97 1.67
N PHE A 121 -6.84 7.47 0.89
CA PHE A 121 -6.54 6.04 0.81
C PHE A 121 -6.18 5.46 2.19
N LEU A 122 -5.30 6.14 2.93
CA LEU A 122 -4.88 5.72 4.26
C LEU A 122 -6.06 5.70 5.25
N LEU A 123 -6.90 6.73 5.22
CA LEU A 123 -8.13 6.81 6.01
C LEU A 123 -9.10 5.67 5.66
N ALA A 124 -9.30 5.38 4.37
CA ALA A 124 -10.15 4.27 3.93
C ALA A 124 -9.61 2.91 4.42
N ARG A 125 -8.29 2.69 4.35
CA ARG A 125 -7.63 1.49 4.89
C ARG A 125 -7.77 1.40 6.40
N LEU A 126 -7.69 2.53 7.11
CA LEU A 126 -7.90 2.56 8.56
C LEU A 126 -9.35 2.23 8.95
N VAL A 127 -10.34 2.70 8.20
CA VAL A 127 -11.75 2.29 8.38
C VAL A 127 -11.89 0.77 8.19
N ALA A 128 -11.25 0.20 7.16
CA ALA A 128 -11.26 -1.24 6.93
C ALA A 128 -10.66 -2.03 8.11
N VAL A 129 -9.55 -1.55 8.70
CA VAL A 129 -8.95 -2.13 9.91
C VAL A 129 -9.94 -2.11 11.09
N CYS A 130 -10.60 -0.97 11.32
CA CYS A 130 -11.58 -0.82 12.38
C CYS A 130 -12.76 -1.78 12.21
N GLU A 131 -13.31 -1.88 11.01
CA GLU A 131 -14.44 -2.76 10.69
C GLU A 131 -14.05 -4.25 10.76
N LEU A 132 -12.82 -4.60 10.38
CA LEU A 132 -12.29 -5.96 10.58
C LEU A 132 -12.20 -6.32 12.07
N HIS A 133 -11.73 -5.40 12.92
CA HIS A 133 -11.71 -5.64 14.36
C HIS A 133 -13.11 -5.79 14.96
N LYS A 134 -14.08 -4.97 14.54
CA LYS A 134 -15.50 -5.14 14.94
C LYS A 134 -16.01 -6.51 14.53
N ARG A 135 -15.72 -6.94 13.29
CA ARG A 135 -16.13 -8.25 12.79
C ARG A 135 -15.52 -9.40 13.58
N ILE A 136 -14.24 -9.30 13.95
CA ILE A 136 -13.56 -10.28 14.80
C ILE A 136 -14.26 -10.37 16.15
N VAL A 137 -14.55 -9.23 16.78
CA VAL A 137 -15.24 -9.15 18.08
C VAL A 137 -16.61 -9.83 18.02
N GLU A 138 -17.43 -9.51 17.01
CA GLU A 138 -18.75 -10.16 16.82
C GLU A 138 -18.64 -11.68 16.67
N CYS A 139 -17.70 -12.14 15.84
CA CYS A 139 -17.52 -13.57 15.60
C CYS A 139 -16.99 -14.29 16.85
N CYS A 140 -16.13 -13.63 17.65
CA CYS A 140 -15.69 -14.16 18.94
C CYS A 140 -16.86 -14.35 19.90
N VAL A 141 -17.79 -13.41 19.98
CA VAL A 141 -18.99 -13.53 20.83
C VAL A 141 -19.85 -14.73 20.41
N GLN A 142 -20.12 -14.87 19.11
CA GLN A 142 -20.91 -16.00 18.57
C GLN A 142 -20.25 -17.35 18.83
N ALA A 143 -18.92 -17.43 18.66
CA ALA A 143 -18.17 -18.65 18.94
C ALA A 143 -18.14 -18.96 20.45
N ALA A 144 -17.94 -17.94 21.29
CA ALA A 144 -17.91 -18.07 22.75
C ALA A 144 -19.26 -18.55 23.31
N GLU A 145 -20.38 -18.00 22.85
CA GLU A 145 -21.74 -18.43 23.24
C GLU A 145 -21.94 -19.93 22.93
N TYR A 146 -21.49 -20.39 21.76
CA TYR A 146 -21.57 -21.80 21.39
C TYR A 146 -20.70 -22.70 22.28
N PHE A 147 -19.41 -22.39 22.44
CA PHE A 147 -18.51 -23.24 23.25
C PHE A 147 -18.87 -23.22 24.74
N THR A 148 -19.40 -22.11 25.25
CA THR A 148 -19.96 -22.04 26.62
C THR A 148 -21.13 -23.01 26.78
N SER A 149 -22.03 -23.10 25.80
CA SER A 149 -23.12 -24.09 25.81
C SER A 149 -22.62 -25.53 25.74
N GLN A 150 -21.53 -25.80 24.99
CA GLN A 150 -20.91 -27.13 24.96
C GLN A 150 -20.26 -27.50 26.29
N LEU A 151 -19.63 -26.54 26.97
CA LEU A 151 -19.02 -26.75 28.29
C LEU A 151 -20.06 -27.15 29.35
N LYS A 152 -21.27 -26.58 29.31
CA LYS A 152 -22.37 -26.95 30.22
C LYS A 152 -22.77 -28.42 30.10
N ILE A 153 -22.59 -29.01 28.93
CA ILE A 153 -22.90 -30.43 28.63
C ILE A 153 -21.63 -31.30 28.78
N HIS A 154 -20.52 -30.74 29.28
CA HIS A 154 -19.23 -31.42 29.43
C HIS A 154 -18.64 -31.99 28.13
N PHE A 155 -19.10 -31.50 26.97
CA PHE A 155 -18.67 -31.98 25.66
C PHE A 155 -17.25 -31.48 25.35
N PHE A 156 -16.30 -32.41 25.21
CA PHE A 156 -14.88 -32.13 24.96
C PHE A 156 -14.32 -31.00 25.85
N PHE A 157 -14.56 -31.10 27.16
CA PHE A 157 -14.31 -30.04 28.13
C PHE A 157 -12.94 -29.35 27.95
N GLU A 158 -11.83 -30.12 27.96
CA GLU A 158 -10.47 -29.58 27.78
C GLU A 158 -10.27 -28.81 26.48
N THR A 159 -10.86 -29.29 25.39
CA THR A 159 -10.71 -28.62 24.09
C THR A 159 -11.58 -27.38 24.03
N CYS A 160 -12.82 -27.45 24.51
CA CYS A 160 -13.72 -26.31 24.56
C CYS A 160 -13.20 -25.19 25.49
N THR A 161 -12.60 -25.53 26.63
CA THR A 161 -11.97 -24.53 27.53
C THR A 161 -10.79 -23.85 26.87
N LEU A 162 -9.89 -24.60 26.22
CA LEU A 162 -8.76 -24.04 25.48
C LEU A 162 -9.21 -23.12 24.34
N LEU A 163 -10.19 -23.57 23.55
CA LEU A 163 -10.76 -22.76 22.47
C LEU A 163 -11.38 -21.47 22.99
N LEU A 164 -12.15 -21.56 24.08
CA LEU A 164 -12.78 -20.40 24.72
C LEU A 164 -11.74 -19.41 25.25
N ALA A 165 -10.65 -19.89 25.87
CA ALA A 165 -9.56 -19.04 26.35
C ALA A 165 -8.89 -18.26 25.20
N VAL A 166 -8.63 -18.93 24.07
CA VAL A 166 -8.06 -18.29 22.88
C VAL A 166 -9.02 -17.26 22.28
N ILE A 167 -10.31 -17.61 22.14
CA ILE A 167 -11.35 -16.69 21.64
C ILE A 167 -11.46 -15.46 22.54
N ALA A 168 -11.48 -15.65 23.86
CA ALA A 168 -11.56 -14.55 24.83
C ALA A 168 -10.34 -13.62 24.74
N LYS A 169 -9.13 -14.17 24.62
CA LYS A 169 -7.89 -13.39 24.45
C LYS A 169 -7.90 -12.59 23.15
N ILE A 170 -8.31 -13.19 22.03
CA ILE A 170 -8.46 -12.49 20.74
C ILE A 170 -9.49 -11.38 20.82
N HIS A 171 -10.64 -11.63 21.44
CA HIS A 171 -11.69 -10.64 21.65
C HIS A 171 -11.17 -9.43 22.43
N ALA A 172 -10.52 -9.67 23.59
CA ALA A 172 -10.00 -8.60 24.44
C ALA A 172 -8.94 -7.76 23.71
N LEU A 173 -8.01 -8.39 22.99
CA LEU A 173 -6.97 -7.69 22.24
C LEU A 173 -7.54 -6.97 21.00
N SER A 174 -8.54 -7.53 20.33
CA SER A 174 -9.21 -6.90 19.18
C SER A 174 -9.90 -5.60 19.58
N ILE A 175 -10.58 -5.58 20.73
CA ILE A 175 -11.20 -4.35 21.26
C ILE A 175 -10.13 -3.28 21.49
N LYS A 176 -9.02 -3.63 22.17
CA LYS A 176 -7.94 -2.67 22.44
C LYS A 176 -7.36 -2.10 21.15
N ARG A 177 -6.95 -2.97 20.21
CA ARG A 177 -6.31 -2.56 18.95
C ARG A 177 -7.26 -1.79 18.03
N GLY A 178 -8.49 -2.23 17.87
CA GLY A 178 -9.43 -1.48 17.03
C GLY A 178 -9.85 -0.16 17.67
N ASN A 179 -9.88 -0.03 19.00
CA ASN A 179 -10.09 1.28 19.66
C ASN A 179 -8.92 2.23 19.43
N LEU A 180 -7.68 1.74 19.43
CA LEU A 180 -6.51 2.54 19.03
C LEU A 180 -6.63 2.99 17.57
N ALA A 181 -7.07 2.11 16.67
CA ALA A 181 -7.29 2.45 15.26
C ALA A 181 -8.41 3.50 15.07
N ILE A 182 -9.52 3.37 15.81
CA ILE A 182 -10.62 4.34 15.82
C ILE A 182 -10.15 5.70 16.33
N HIS A 183 -9.37 5.73 17.41
CA HIS A 183 -8.80 6.97 17.95
C HIS A 183 -7.86 7.64 16.94
N LEU A 184 -6.98 6.86 16.30
CA LEU A 184 -6.12 7.38 15.23
C LEU A 184 -6.95 7.97 14.09
N TYR A 185 -8.01 7.28 13.64
CA TYR A 185 -8.88 7.75 12.57
C TYR A 185 -9.51 9.09 12.90
N ASN A 186 -10.14 9.20 14.08
CA ASN A 186 -10.83 10.42 14.51
C ASN A 186 -9.87 11.62 14.63
N ASN A 187 -8.59 11.37 14.95
CA ASN A 187 -7.58 12.42 15.03
C ASN A 187 -7.03 12.79 13.64
N LEU A 188 -6.72 11.81 12.80
CA LEU A 188 -6.21 12.04 11.44
C LEU A 188 -7.24 12.77 10.57
N GLN A 189 -8.53 12.45 10.71
CA GLN A 189 -9.61 13.05 9.91
C GLN A 189 -9.62 14.59 9.97
N GLN A 190 -9.19 15.18 11.09
CA GLN A 190 -9.16 16.63 11.31
C GLN A 190 -8.12 17.35 10.43
N TYR A 191 -7.09 16.64 9.98
CA TYR A 191 -5.99 17.19 9.18
C TYR A 191 -6.22 17.06 7.67
N ARG A 192 -7.30 16.38 7.28
CA ARG A 192 -7.64 16.07 5.89
C ARG A 192 -7.71 17.30 4.99
N GLU A 193 -8.31 18.38 5.47
CA GLU A 193 -8.48 19.62 4.71
C GLU A 193 -7.21 20.48 4.64
N LYS A 194 -6.21 20.18 5.49
CA LYS A 194 -4.95 20.92 5.52
C LYS A 194 -3.94 20.43 4.47
N LEU A 195 -4.20 19.27 3.87
CA LEU A 195 -3.35 18.66 2.84
C LEU A 195 -3.69 19.15 1.43
N PRO A 196 -2.70 19.25 0.52
CA PRO A 196 -2.92 19.74 -0.82
C PRO A 196 -3.80 18.78 -1.62
N PHE A 197 -4.76 19.36 -2.35
CA PHE A 197 -5.73 18.63 -3.18
C PHE A 197 -5.27 18.57 -4.64
N ASN A 198 -5.60 17.47 -5.32
CA ASN A 198 -5.29 17.27 -6.74
C ASN A 198 -6.58 17.24 -7.56
N ASP A 199 -6.86 18.31 -8.30
CA ASP A 199 -8.09 18.47 -9.09
C ASP A 199 -8.25 17.42 -10.19
N LYS A 200 -7.17 16.75 -10.62
CA LYS A 200 -7.18 15.74 -11.69
C LYS A 200 -7.38 14.32 -11.18
N SER A 201 -7.58 14.14 -9.88
CA SER A 201 -7.63 12.84 -9.26
C SER A 201 -9.00 12.16 -9.41
N LYS A 202 -9.01 10.93 -9.93
CA LYS A 202 -10.19 10.04 -9.92
C LYS A 202 -10.53 9.53 -8.52
N PHE A 203 -9.66 9.75 -7.54
CA PHE A 203 -9.89 9.38 -6.14
C PHE A 203 -10.87 10.34 -5.43
N LEU A 204 -11.34 11.39 -6.11
CA LEU A 204 -12.28 12.37 -5.55
C LEU A 204 -13.64 11.76 -5.15
N GLU A 205 -14.12 10.74 -5.86
CA GLU A 205 -15.37 10.05 -5.51
C GLU A 205 -15.25 9.22 -4.22
N MET A 206 -14.02 8.88 -3.82
CA MET A 206 -13.71 8.13 -2.58
C MET A 206 -13.80 9.00 -1.33
N SER A 207 -13.49 10.29 -1.51
CA SER A 207 -13.39 11.31 -0.48
C SER A 207 -14.72 11.63 0.21
N THR A 208 -15.84 11.41 -0.47
CA THR A 208 -17.19 11.78 0.00
C THR A 208 -17.88 10.68 0.81
N ALA A 209 -17.37 9.44 0.78
CA ALA A 209 -17.98 8.29 1.45
C ALA A 209 -17.39 7.95 2.83
N LEU A 210 -16.39 8.71 3.31
CA LEU A 210 -15.70 8.45 4.58
C LEU A 210 -16.52 8.92 5.79
N PRO A 211 -16.64 8.12 6.88
CA PRO A 211 -17.34 8.53 8.09
C PRO A 211 -16.71 9.76 8.76
N LEU A 212 -17.52 10.71 9.22
CA LEU A 212 -17.00 11.90 9.93
C LEU A 212 -16.38 11.56 11.28
N LYS A 213 -16.95 10.59 11.99
CA LYS A 213 -16.46 10.10 13.29
C LYS A 213 -16.82 8.63 13.46
N MET A 214 -15.89 7.85 14.01
CA MET A 214 -16.12 6.45 14.34
C MET A 214 -16.34 6.27 15.85
N GLU A 215 -17.35 5.49 16.21
CA GLU A 215 -17.64 5.12 17.59
C GLU A 215 -16.66 4.05 18.10
N THR A 216 -16.30 4.15 19.38
CA THR A 216 -15.45 3.18 20.06
C THR A 216 -16.17 1.85 20.27
N MET A 217 -15.43 0.75 20.16
CA MET A 217 -15.96 -0.57 20.48
C MET A 217 -16.15 -0.68 21.98
N LYS A 218 -17.40 -0.90 22.37
CA LYS A 218 -17.78 -1.16 23.76
C LYS A 218 -17.47 -2.62 24.09
N LYS A 219 -16.90 -2.85 25.28
CA LYS A 219 -16.98 -4.19 25.88
C LYS A 219 -18.46 -4.45 26.14
N ARG A 220 -19.02 -5.53 25.58
CA ARG A 220 -20.37 -5.96 25.97
C ARG A 220 -20.34 -6.19 27.49
N PRO A 221 -21.16 -5.49 28.29
CA PRO A 221 -21.26 -5.82 29.70
C PRO A 221 -21.73 -7.26 29.78
N LEU A 222 -20.99 -8.10 30.51
CA LEU A 222 -21.48 -9.42 30.89
C LEU A 222 -22.77 -9.15 31.67
N THR A 223 -23.92 -9.62 31.17
CA THR A 223 -25.16 -9.64 31.93
C THR A 223 -24.98 -10.69 33.02
N VAL A 224 -24.24 -10.30 34.07
CA VAL A 224 -24.26 -10.98 35.36
C VAL A 224 -25.41 -10.32 36.10
N GLU A 225 -26.43 -11.10 36.40
CA GLU A 225 -27.43 -10.71 37.39
C GLU A 225 -26.67 -10.19 38.62
N LYS A 226 -26.98 -8.96 39.01
CA LYS A 226 -26.24 -8.21 40.02
C LYS A 226 -26.18 -9.00 41.32
N THR A 227 -24.99 -9.47 41.67
CA THR A 227 -24.57 -9.53 43.07
C THR A 227 -23.43 -8.54 43.21
N GLU A 228 -23.69 -7.48 43.95
CA GLU A 228 -22.79 -6.36 44.14
C GLU A 228 -21.57 -6.80 44.96
N GLU A 229 -20.39 -6.84 44.35
CA GLU A 229 -19.13 -6.67 45.06
C GLU A 229 -18.30 -5.60 44.35
N LYS A 230 -18.17 -4.46 45.03
CA LYS A 230 -17.33 -3.33 44.63
C LYS A 230 -15.87 -3.78 44.62
N VAL A 231 -15.26 -3.80 43.44
CA VAL A 231 -13.80 -3.78 43.31
C VAL A 231 -13.40 -2.53 42.55
N ASN A 232 -12.83 -1.58 43.31
CA ASN A 232 -12.20 -0.37 42.81
C ASN A 232 -11.10 -0.71 41.79
N GLY A 233 -11.34 -0.38 40.52
CA GLY A 233 -10.31 -0.32 39.49
C GLY A 233 -10.27 1.10 38.94
N LYS A 234 -9.17 1.82 39.21
CA LYS A 234 -8.93 3.19 38.75
C LYS A 234 -9.04 3.27 37.23
N ASP A 235 -10.05 3.98 36.75
CA ASP A 235 -10.12 4.45 35.37
C ASP A 235 -9.00 5.45 35.14
N VAL A 236 -8.20 5.21 34.10
CA VAL A 236 -7.17 6.13 33.62
C VAL A 236 -7.90 7.27 32.91
N ASP A 237 -7.81 8.42 33.55
CA ASP A 237 -8.57 9.62 33.29
C ASP A 237 -8.16 10.26 31.94
N GLU A 238 -9.14 10.75 31.20
CA GLU A 238 -8.97 11.39 29.88
C GLU A 238 -8.08 12.68 29.97
N SER A 239 -7.89 13.18 31.20
CA SER A 239 -6.98 14.25 31.60
C SER A 239 -5.50 13.86 31.52
N THR A 240 -5.14 12.60 31.79
CA THR A 240 -3.74 12.13 31.78
C THR A 240 -3.20 12.03 30.36
N VAL A 241 -4.06 11.75 29.39
CA VAL A 241 -3.69 11.65 27.97
C VAL A 241 -3.37 13.03 27.39
N LYS A 242 -4.06 14.09 27.82
CA LYS A 242 -3.77 15.48 27.42
C LYS A 242 -2.45 15.98 28.00
N GLN A 243 -2.17 15.64 29.26
CA GLN A 243 -0.90 16.02 29.91
C GLN A 243 0.32 15.28 29.33
N ILE A 244 0.16 14.01 28.93
CA ILE A 244 1.24 13.28 28.24
C ILE A 244 1.49 13.87 26.84
N LEU A 245 0.43 14.29 26.14
CA LEU A 245 0.54 14.92 24.82
C LEU A 245 1.28 16.28 24.90
N GLU A 246 1.00 17.08 25.92
CA GLU A 246 1.68 18.37 26.15
C GLU A 246 3.14 18.18 26.60
N ASN A 247 3.45 17.15 27.39
CA ASN A 247 4.81 16.86 27.84
C ASN A 247 5.70 16.24 26.73
N GLU A 248 5.15 15.42 25.83
CA GLU A 248 5.90 14.92 24.67
C GLU A 248 6.16 16.02 23.62
N LEU A 249 5.24 16.98 23.46
CA LEU A 249 5.41 18.16 22.61
C LEU A 249 6.57 19.07 23.07
N GLN A 250 6.83 19.15 24.38
CA GLN A 250 7.90 19.97 24.95
C GLN A 250 9.30 19.32 24.85
N ASN A 251 9.37 17.99 24.82
CA ASN A 251 10.66 17.27 24.77
C ASN A 251 11.23 17.10 23.35
N THR A 252 10.42 17.32 22.31
CA THR A 252 10.93 17.47 20.94
C THR A 252 11.33 18.92 20.67
N LEU A 253 12.43 19.38 21.27
CA LEU A 253 13.08 20.64 20.89
C LEU A 253 13.76 20.46 19.52
N ILE A 254 12.96 20.43 18.46
CA ILE A 254 13.46 20.62 17.09
C ILE A 254 13.54 22.13 16.90
N THR A 255 14.76 22.62 16.77
CA THR A 255 15.05 24.03 16.53
C THR A 255 14.40 24.45 15.20
N PRO A 256 13.62 25.54 15.14
CA PRO A 256 13.10 26.05 13.88
C PRO A 256 14.29 26.48 13.01
N VAL A 257 14.60 25.68 11.99
CA VAL A 257 15.63 26.02 11.03
C VAL A 257 15.02 27.00 10.05
N LYS A 258 15.44 28.27 10.14
CA LYS A 258 15.29 29.20 9.03
C LYS A 258 15.95 28.55 7.82
N ALA A 259 15.16 28.16 6.83
CA ALA A 259 15.70 27.87 5.52
C ALA A 259 16.32 29.18 5.02
N LYS A 260 17.61 29.38 5.28
CA LYS A 260 18.42 30.29 4.45
C LYS A 260 18.06 29.87 3.03
N LYS A 261 17.62 30.81 2.20
CA LYS A 261 17.55 30.62 0.75
C LYS A 261 18.94 30.14 0.34
N LEU A 262 19.16 28.83 0.36
CA LEU A 262 20.33 28.22 -0.22
C LEU A 262 20.17 28.62 -1.68
N LYS A 263 20.95 29.61 -2.11
CA LYS A 263 21.21 29.80 -3.53
C LYS A 263 21.50 28.41 -4.03
N LYS A 264 20.65 27.91 -4.93
CA LYS A 264 20.68 26.55 -5.49
C LYS A 264 22.14 26.16 -5.70
N ALA A 265 22.72 25.47 -4.72
CA ALA A 265 24.11 25.06 -4.79
C ALA A 265 24.05 23.80 -5.63
N ASP A 266 24.48 23.95 -6.88
CA ASP A 266 24.64 22.88 -7.86
C ASP A 266 23.41 21.96 -8.03
N LEU A 267 22.29 22.57 -8.42
CA LEU A 267 21.52 21.89 -9.47
C LEU A 267 22.40 22.04 -10.71
N GLY A 268 23.21 21.01 -10.98
CA GLY A 268 24.14 20.99 -12.12
C GLY A 268 23.47 21.62 -13.35
N LYS A 269 24.28 22.33 -14.16
CA LYS A 269 23.83 23.05 -15.36
C LYS A 269 22.65 22.31 -15.99
N ILE A 270 21.53 23.01 -16.17
CA ILE A 270 20.50 22.58 -17.11
C ILE A 270 21.25 22.34 -18.40
N VAL A 271 21.52 21.06 -18.69
CA VAL A 271 21.87 20.64 -20.03
C VAL A 271 20.61 20.99 -20.78
N GLU A 272 20.68 22.06 -21.57
CA GLU A 272 19.76 22.20 -22.68
C GLU A 272 19.77 20.84 -23.34
N ARG A 273 18.66 20.11 -23.20
CA ARG A 273 18.34 19.12 -24.19
C ARG A 273 18.18 19.97 -25.43
N SER A 274 19.27 20.15 -26.16
CA SER A 274 19.20 20.41 -27.58
C SER A 274 18.14 19.43 -28.02
N GLU A 275 17.02 19.96 -28.52
CA GLU A 275 16.14 19.19 -29.36
C GLU A 275 17.08 18.31 -30.18
N LEU A 276 16.94 16.99 -30.04
CA LEU A 276 17.74 16.06 -30.82
C LEU A 276 17.59 16.58 -32.23
N LYS A 277 18.64 17.28 -32.70
CA LYS A 277 18.72 17.71 -34.08
C LYS A 277 18.44 16.42 -34.80
N ASP A 278 17.39 16.45 -35.61
CA ASP A 278 16.96 15.37 -36.47
C ASP A 278 18.11 15.15 -37.46
N ASN A 279 19.25 14.66 -36.95
CA ASN A 279 20.39 14.16 -37.66
C ASN A 279 19.93 12.78 -38.12
N ARG A 280 18.91 12.78 -38.97
CA ARG A 280 18.72 11.74 -39.96
C ARG A 280 19.95 11.84 -40.83
N THR A 281 21.02 11.18 -40.40
CA THR A 281 22.04 10.67 -41.31
C THR A 281 21.26 10.04 -42.44
N LYS A 282 21.27 10.68 -43.61
CA LYS A 282 20.63 10.17 -44.81
C LYS A 282 21.24 8.79 -45.03
N PHE A 283 20.47 7.74 -44.77
CA PHE A 283 20.89 6.38 -45.03
C PHE A 283 21.26 6.28 -46.51
N SER A 284 22.53 5.98 -46.78
CA SER A 284 23.05 5.82 -48.13
C SER A 284 23.24 4.33 -48.38
N ILE A 285 22.63 3.81 -49.45
CA ILE A 285 22.64 2.37 -49.77
C ILE A 285 24.06 1.90 -50.15
N GLU A 286 24.91 2.86 -50.54
CA GLU A 286 26.31 2.70 -50.87
C GLU A 286 27.15 2.20 -49.67
N ASP A 287 26.69 2.42 -48.44
CA ASP A 287 27.40 2.07 -47.19
C ASP A 287 27.33 0.58 -46.82
N LEU A 288 26.55 -0.23 -47.56
CA LEU A 288 26.37 -1.66 -47.29
C LEU A 288 27.34 -2.52 -48.11
N GLN A 289 28.66 -2.31 -48.01
CA GLN A 289 29.63 -3.00 -48.88
C GLN A 289 30.01 -4.39 -48.36
N ASN A 290 30.00 -4.57 -47.04
CA ASN A 290 30.45 -5.78 -46.38
C ASN A 290 29.31 -6.56 -45.71
N VAL A 291 29.50 -7.87 -45.52
CA VAL A 291 28.52 -8.74 -44.83
C VAL A 291 28.28 -8.24 -43.39
N GLU A 292 29.34 -7.81 -42.71
CA GLU A 292 29.26 -7.29 -41.34
C GLU A 292 28.45 -6.00 -41.23
N GLU A 293 28.55 -5.12 -42.23
CA GLU A 293 27.80 -3.86 -42.27
C GLU A 293 26.31 -4.13 -42.47
N VAL A 294 25.97 -5.08 -43.34
CA VAL A 294 24.58 -5.53 -43.53
C VAL A 294 24.02 -6.17 -42.27
N GLN A 295 24.80 -7.00 -41.56
CA GLN A 295 24.37 -7.59 -40.27
C GLN A 295 24.19 -6.54 -39.18
N LYS A 296 25.11 -5.57 -39.07
CA LYS A 296 24.97 -4.42 -38.15
C LYS A 296 23.72 -3.60 -38.46
N PHE A 297 23.44 -3.36 -39.75
CA PHE A 297 22.22 -2.68 -40.16
C PHE A 297 20.96 -3.49 -39.77
N ILE A 298 20.90 -4.78 -40.08
CA ILE A 298 19.76 -5.64 -39.76
C ILE A 298 19.47 -5.66 -38.25
N THR A 299 20.51 -5.74 -37.41
CA THR A 299 20.36 -5.79 -35.95
C THR A 299 19.88 -4.46 -35.37
N LEU A 300 20.44 -3.34 -35.82
CA LEU A 300 19.99 -2.00 -35.41
C LEU A 300 18.55 -1.75 -35.85
N GLU A 301 18.23 -2.04 -37.10
CA GLU A 301 16.91 -1.82 -37.67
C GLU A 301 15.85 -2.71 -37.02
N THR A 302 16.17 -3.97 -36.71
CA THR A 302 15.24 -4.87 -35.99
C THR A 302 14.96 -4.38 -34.57
N LYS A 303 15.98 -3.84 -33.89
CA LYS A 303 15.82 -3.23 -32.56
C LYS A 303 14.97 -1.97 -32.63
N GLU A 304 15.20 -1.10 -33.61
CA GLU A 304 14.40 0.11 -33.79
C GLU A 304 12.94 -0.21 -34.15
N ARG A 305 12.70 -1.20 -35.01
CA ARG A 305 11.34 -1.65 -35.37
C ARG A 305 10.56 -2.19 -34.16
N SER A 306 11.26 -2.79 -33.19
CA SER A 306 10.64 -3.25 -31.94
C SER A 306 10.24 -2.11 -30.99
N LEU A 307 10.95 -0.97 -31.06
CA LEU A 307 10.70 0.20 -30.22
C LEU A 307 9.66 1.15 -30.85
N ASN A 308 9.85 1.52 -32.13
CA ASN A 308 8.94 2.42 -32.84
C ASN A 308 9.06 2.26 -34.37
N MET A 309 8.06 1.61 -34.97
CA MET A 309 7.98 1.38 -36.42
C MET A 309 8.00 2.66 -37.29
N LYS A 310 7.62 3.83 -36.74
CA LYS A 310 7.53 5.09 -37.51
C LYS A 310 8.87 5.80 -37.67
N SER A 311 9.85 5.52 -36.81
CA SER A 311 11.19 6.16 -36.84
C SER A 311 12.21 5.38 -37.65
N CYS A 312 11.90 4.15 -38.06
CA CYS A 312 12.82 3.25 -38.75
C CYS A 312 13.04 3.65 -40.23
N VAL A 313 14.22 3.32 -40.75
CA VAL A 313 14.60 3.52 -42.15
C VAL A 313 13.72 2.69 -43.09
N THR A 314 13.32 1.50 -42.65
CA THR A 314 12.48 0.53 -43.36
C THR A 314 10.99 0.64 -43.01
N ARG A 315 10.50 1.81 -42.60
CA ARG A 315 9.09 2.03 -42.20
C ARG A 315 8.05 1.58 -43.25
N ASN A 316 8.41 1.60 -44.53
CA ASN A 316 7.53 1.20 -45.65
C ASN A 316 7.53 -0.32 -45.90
N VAL A 317 8.42 -1.08 -45.26
CA VAL A 317 8.55 -2.53 -45.41
C VAL A 317 7.65 -3.25 -44.41
N LEU A 318 6.78 -4.13 -44.90
CA LEU A 318 5.90 -4.94 -44.06
C LEU A 318 6.71 -5.93 -43.20
N SER A 319 6.21 -6.27 -42.01
CA SER A 319 6.92 -7.12 -41.05
C SER A 319 7.33 -8.50 -41.62
N HIS A 320 6.45 -9.11 -42.43
CA HIS A 320 6.73 -10.40 -43.06
C HIS A 320 7.75 -10.30 -44.20
N GLU A 321 7.76 -9.19 -44.96
CA GLU A 321 8.76 -8.93 -46.00
C GLU A 321 10.15 -8.72 -45.39
N TRP A 322 10.23 -7.97 -44.29
CA TRP A 322 11.46 -7.77 -43.52
C TRP A 322 12.02 -9.10 -43.00
N SER A 323 11.18 -9.93 -42.37
CA SER A 323 11.58 -11.25 -41.88
C SER A 323 12.01 -12.20 -43.01
N GLY A 324 11.37 -12.10 -44.18
CA GLY A 324 11.76 -12.85 -45.37
C GLY A 324 13.14 -12.44 -45.89
N ALA A 325 13.39 -11.14 -45.99
CA ALA A 325 14.66 -10.59 -46.47
C ALA A 325 15.84 -10.92 -45.54
N THR A 326 15.67 -10.81 -44.22
CA THR A 326 16.72 -11.15 -43.24
C THR A 326 17.04 -12.64 -43.25
N LYS A 327 16.02 -13.51 -43.27
CA LYS A 327 16.23 -14.96 -43.37
C LYS A 327 16.89 -15.38 -44.69
N LEU A 328 16.55 -14.71 -45.79
CA LEU A 328 17.17 -14.98 -47.09
C LEU A 328 18.65 -14.57 -47.09
N PHE A 329 18.96 -13.40 -46.51
CA PHE A 329 20.33 -12.94 -46.34
C PHE A 329 21.15 -13.92 -45.50
N ASP A 330 20.66 -14.31 -44.31
CA ASP A 330 21.35 -15.26 -43.42
C ASP A 330 21.57 -16.63 -44.08
N ARG A 331 20.58 -17.12 -44.85
CA ARG A 331 20.71 -18.38 -45.60
C ARG A 331 21.80 -18.27 -46.66
N LYS A 332 21.89 -17.15 -47.36
CA LYS A 332 22.88 -16.93 -48.43
C LYS A 332 24.29 -16.72 -47.92
N VAL A 333 24.44 -16.07 -46.76
CA VAL A 333 25.72 -16.01 -46.04
C VAL A 333 26.15 -17.41 -45.59
N LYS A 334 25.25 -18.20 -45.00
CA LYS A 334 25.55 -19.59 -44.60
C LYS A 334 25.92 -20.53 -45.75
N SER A 335 25.41 -20.27 -46.95
CA SER A 335 25.79 -21.03 -48.16
C SER A 335 27.10 -20.56 -48.81
N GLY A 336 27.83 -19.61 -48.22
CA GLY A 336 29.07 -19.07 -48.77
C GLY A 336 28.89 -18.12 -49.97
N GLU A 337 27.67 -17.67 -50.26
CA GLU A 337 27.35 -16.79 -51.39
C GLU A 337 27.26 -15.30 -50.96
N GLU A 338 28.30 -14.81 -50.27
CA GLU A 338 28.29 -13.50 -49.60
C GLU A 338 28.00 -12.32 -50.56
N LYS A 339 28.66 -12.28 -51.72
CA LYS A 339 28.46 -11.22 -52.73
C LYS A 339 27.03 -11.20 -53.28
N LYS A 340 26.40 -12.38 -53.43
CA LYS A 340 25.00 -12.48 -53.86
C LYS A 340 24.06 -12.06 -52.74
N ALA A 341 24.35 -12.42 -51.50
CA ALA A 341 23.56 -12.02 -50.33
C ALA A 341 23.47 -10.49 -50.23
N ILE A 342 24.61 -9.80 -50.32
CA ILE A 342 24.69 -8.34 -50.27
C ILE A 342 23.92 -7.70 -51.43
N ASN A 343 24.11 -8.19 -52.66
CA ASN A 343 23.43 -7.63 -53.84
C ASN A 343 21.91 -7.82 -53.80
N ILE A 344 21.43 -8.98 -53.34
CA ILE A 344 19.99 -9.24 -53.18
C ILE A 344 19.41 -8.32 -52.10
N PHE A 345 20.10 -8.18 -50.97
CA PHE A 345 19.65 -7.35 -49.86
C PHE A 345 19.66 -5.85 -50.22
N LYS A 346 20.70 -5.38 -50.94
CA LYS A 346 20.74 -4.01 -51.51
C LYS A 346 19.56 -3.75 -52.44
N LYS A 347 19.29 -4.67 -53.38
CA LYS A 347 18.15 -4.56 -54.30
C LYS A 347 16.80 -4.53 -53.58
N PHE A 348 16.68 -5.32 -52.51
CA PHE A 348 15.47 -5.33 -51.68
C PHE A 348 15.26 -3.98 -51.00
N ILE A 349 16.30 -3.43 -50.36
CA ILE A 349 16.26 -2.13 -49.70
C ILE A 349 16.00 -1.01 -50.71
N SER A 350 16.72 -0.97 -51.83
CA SER A 350 16.56 0.07 -52.86
C SER A 350 15.20 0.06 -53.56
N SER A 351 14.47 -1.06 -53.51
CA SER A 351 13.12 -1.17 -54.09
C SER A 351 12.02 -0.71 -53.14
N LYS A 352 12.30 -0.58 -51.85
CA LYS A 352 11.27 -0.44 -50.80
C LYS A 352 11.44 0.81 -49.93
N ILE A 353 12.64 1.39 -49.90
CA ILE A 353 12.96 2.73 -49.39
C ILE A 353 12.95 3.68 -50.56
#